data_AF-A0A838TFV3-F1
#
_entry.id   AF-A0A838TFV3-F1
#
_cell.length_a   1.000
_cell.length_b   1.000
_cell.length_c   1.000
_cell.angle_alpha   90.00
_cell.angle_beta   90.00
_cell.angle_gamma   90.00
#
_symmetry.space_group_name_H-M   'P 1'
#
loop_
_entity.id
_entity.type
_entity.pdbx_description
1 polymer ?
#
loop_
_entity_poly.entity_id
_entity_poly.type
_entity_poly.pdbx_seq_one_letter_code
_entity_poly.pdbx_strand_id
1 'polypeptide(L)'
;MFVDLVGYSKLLIEEQRERLSQLTEIVLATAQVREAPDEQLIRLPTGDGMALVFRNSSEEPARCALEIAEALKKHPEIPVRMGIHSGPVSDVTDVSGRTNIAGAGINMAQRVM
;
A
#
# COMPACT_ATOMS: atom_id res chain seq x y z
N MET A 1 5.44 -2.53 -2.70
CA MET A 1 4.14 -3.21 -2.62
C MET A 1 3.06 -2.19 -2.89
N PHE A 2 2.01 -2.57 -3.59
CA PHE A 2 0.78 -1.78 -3.69
C PHE A 2 -0.40 -2.60 -3.17
N VAL A 3 -1.42 -1.91 -2.67
CA VAL A 3 -2.70 -2.48 -2.23
C VAL A 3 -3.84 -1.54 -2.61
N ASP A 4 -4.81 -2.02 -3.39
CA ASP A 4 -5.97 -1.24 -3.83
C ASP A 4 -7.28 -1.98 -3.49
N LEU A 5 -8.35 -1.21 -3.25
CA LEU A 5 -9.70 -1.72 -3.10
C LEU A 5 -10.28 -2.21 -4.44
N VAL A 6 -10.78 -3.43 -4.46
CA VAL A 6 -11.43 -4.00 -5.65
C VAL A 6 -12.82 -3.39 -5.82
N GLY A 7 -13.09 -2.84 -7.00
CA GLY A 7 -14.39 -2.27 -7.32
C GLY A 7 -14.67 -0.92 -6.64
N TYR A 8 -13.63 -0.23 -6.16
CA TYR A 8 -13.74 1.06 -5.46
C TYR A 8 -14.66 2.07 -6.15
N SER A 9 -14.52 2.25 -7.46
CA SER A 9 -15.31 3.21 -8.24
C SER A 9 -16.81 2.89 -8.34
N LYS A 10 -17.24 1.68 -7.95
CA LYS A 10 -18.64 1.26 -7.93
C LYS A 10 -19.32 1.58 -6.59
N LEU A 11 -18.55 1.88 -5.55
CA LEU A 11 -19.05 2.19 -4.22
C LEU A 11 -19.57 3.64 -4.16
N LEU A 12 -20.52 3.91 -3.27
CA LEU A 12 -20.93 5.26 -2.93
C LEU A 12 -19.78 6.03 -2.26
N ILE A 13 -19.81 7.36 -2.30
CA ILE A 13 -18.73 8.21 -1.73
C ILE A 13 -18.49 7.90 -0.24
N GLU A 14 -19.56 7.69 0.53
CA GLU A 14 -19.43 7.35 1.95
C GLU A 14 -18.81 5.96 2.16
N GLU A 15 -19.18 4.99 1.33
CA GLU A 15 -18.60 3.64 1.36
C GLU A 15 -17.14 3.65 0.94
N GLN A 16 -16.78 4.43 -0.10
CA GLN A 16 -15.39 4.63 -0.51
C GLN A 16 -14.54 5.15 0.66
N ARG A 17 -15.03 6.17 1.36
CA ARG A 17 -14.34 6.76 2.52
C ARG A 17 -14.21 5.76 3.66
N GLU A 18 -15.28 5.05 4.01
CA GLU A 18 -15.29 4.06 5.09
C GLU A 18 -14.31 2.92 4.79
N ARG A 19 -14.40 2.32 3.60
CA ARG A 19 -13.55 1.18 3.19
C ARG A 19 -12.08 1.57 3.10
N LEU A 20 -11.78 2.76 2.59
CA LEU A 20 -10.41 3.26 2.54
C LEU A 20 -9.85 3.53 3.94
N SER A 21 -10.66 4.07 4.86
CA SER A 21 -10.25 4.26 6.26
C SER A 21 -9.94 2.93 6.94
N GLN A 22 -10.83 1.95 6.81
CA GLN A 22 -10.63 0.61 7.38
C GLN A 22 -9.40 -0.08 6.79
N LEU A 23 -9.21 -0.01 5.46
CA LEU A 23 -8.00 -0.55 4.83
C LEU A 23 -6.74 0.14 5.37
N THR A 24 -6.76 1.47 5.52
CA THR A 24 -5.64 2.23 6.05
C THR A 24 -5.30 1.79 7.48
N GLU A 25 -6.30 1.63 8.34
CA GLU A 25 -6.12 1.15 9.72
C GLU A 25 -5.50 -0.25 9.75
N ILE A 26 -6.00 -1.17 8.91
CA ILE A 26 -5.45 -2.53 8.80
C ILE A 26 -3.98 -2.49 8.40
N VAL A 27 -3.63 -1.71 7.38
CA VAL A 27 -2.25 -1.61 6.90
C VAL A 27 -1.33 -0.99 7.95
N LEU A 28 -1.75 0.08 8.61
CA LEU A 28 -0.98 0.73 9.68
C LEU A 28 -0.80 -0.18 10.90
N ALA A 29 -1.70 -1.13 11.13
CA ALA A 29 -1.62 -2.08 12.23
C ALA A 29 -0.62 -3.23 12.00
N THR A 30 -0.18 -3.46 10.76
CA THR A 30 0.83 -4.50 10.45
C THR A 30 2.17 -4.20 11.09
N ALA A 31 2.90 -5.24 11.51
CA ALA A 31 4.18 -5.09 12.19
C ALA A 31 5.19 -4.35 11.30
N GLN A 32 5.27 -4.70 10.01
CA GLN A 32 6.25 -4.11 9.09
C GLN A 32 5.95 -2.63 8.81
N VAL A 33 4.72 -2.16 8.99
CA VAL A 33 4.37 -0.74 8.82
C VAL A 33 4.49 0.04 10.12
N ARG A 34 4.05 -0.55 11.23
CA ARG A 34 4.06 0.07 12.56
C ARG A 34 5.46 0.25 13.14
N GLU A 35 6.33 -0.73 12.92
CA GLU A 35 7.66 -0.78 13.54
C GLU A 35 8.75 -0.19 12.65
N ALA A 36 8.47 0.02 11.36
CA ALA A 36 9.42 0.59 10.43
C ALA A 36 9.69 2.08 10.71
N PRO A 37 10.97 2.48 10.86
CA PRO A 37 11.37 3.88 10.83
C PRO A 37 10.97 4.53 9.50
N ASP A 38 10.74 5.85 9.52
CA ASP A 38 10.33 6.60 8.33
C ASP A 38 11.36 6.54 7.18
N GLU A 39 12.64 6.33 7.51
CA GLU A 39 13.72 6.15 6.52
C GLU A 39 13.64 4.79 5.79
N GLN A 40 12.99 3.79 6.38
CA GLN A 40 12.96 2.42 5.88
C GLN A 40 11.64 2.08 5.17
N LEU A 41 10.61 2.88 5.36
CA LEU A 41 9.30 2.68 4.74
C LEU A 41 8.70 4.00 4.26
N ILE A 42 8.44 4.10 2.96
CA ILE A 42 7.65 5.20 2.39
C ILE A 42 6.22 4.72 2.16
N ARG A 43 5.27 5.57 2.56
CA ARG A 43 3.82 5.34 2.47
C ARG A 43 3.24 6.39 1.52
N LEU A 44 2.73 5.96 0.37
CA LEU A 44 2.19 6.84 -0.66
C LEU A 44 0.72 6.50 -0.92
N PRO A 45 -0.22 7.46 -0.86
CA PRO A 45 -1.60 7.21 -1.25
C PRO A 45 -1.71 7.08 -2.78
N THR A 46 -2.55 6.15 -3.26
CA THR A 46 -2.81 5.95 -4.70
C THR A 46 -4.23 6.34 -5.12
N GLY A 47 -5.07 6.74 -4.16
CA GLY A 47 -6.47 7.13 -4.37
C GLY A 47 -7.43 6.15 -3.72
N ASP A 48 -7.48 4.92 -4.25
CA ASP A 48 -8.28 3.79 -3.76
C ASP A 48 -7.47 2.80 -2.91
N GLY A 49 -6.25 3.18 -2.54
CA GLY A 49 -5.26 2.31 -1.94
C GLY A 49 -3.99 3.03 -1.53
N MET A 50 -2.91 2.26 -1.41
CA MET A 50 -1.60 2.73 -0.99
C MET A 50 -0.47 1.98 -1.70
N ALA A 51 0.64 2.68 -1.92
CA ALA A 51 1.94 2.08 -2.18
C ALA A 51 2.82 2.14 -0.92
N LEU A 52 3.42 1.01 -0.59
CA LEU A 52 4.39 0.83 0.49
C LEU A 52 5.75 0.45 -0.09
N VAL A 53 6.75 1.29 0.12
CA VAL A 53 8.11 1.09 -0.39
C VAL A 53 9.03 0.73 0.77
N PHE A 54 9.27 -0.58 0.92
CA PHE A 54 10.17 -1.15 1.92
C PHE A 54 11.61 -1.09 1.42
N ARG A 55 12.53 -0.59 2.26
CA ARG A 55 13.96 -0.46 1.93
C ARG A 55 14.87 -1.42 2.70
N ASN A 56 14.37 -2.00 3.79
CA ASN A 56 15.21 -2.79 4.70
C ASN A 56 15.35 -4.26 4.23
N SER A 57 14.26 -4.92 3.85
CA SER A 57 14.32 -6.30 3.35
C SER A 57 13.32 -6.58 2.22
N SER A 58 13.71 -7.46 1.30
CA SER A 58 12.84 -7.92 0.20
C SER A 58 11.67 -8.80 0.67
N GLU A 59 11.73 -9.36 1.88
CA GLU A 59 10.68 -10.20 2.47
C GLU A 59 9.58 -9.40 3.18
N GLU A 60 9.90 -8.20 3.70
CA GLU A 60 8.96 -7.33 4.41
C GLU A 60 7.63 -7.10 3.68
N PRO A 61 7.60 -6.76 2.38
CA PRO A 61 6.33 -6.59 1.67
C PRO A 61 5.49 -7.86 1.63
N ALA A 62 6.11 -9.04 1.55
CA ALA A 62 5.38 -10.31 1.55
C ALA A 62 4.78 -10.62 2.93
N ARG A 63 5.53 -10.38 4.01
CA ARG A 63 5.02 -10.54 5.38
C ARG A 63 3.88 -9.55 5.68
N CYS A 64 4.05 -8.29 5.29
CA CYS A 64 3.00 -7.27 5.39
C CYS A 64 1.73 -7.70 4.65
N ALA A 65 1.85 -8.18 3.41
CA ALA A 65 0.70 -8.67 2.64
C ALA A 65 -0.02 -9.85 3.31
N LEU A 66 0.72 -10.77 3.95
CA LEU A 66 0.12 -11.88 4.71
C LEU A 66 -0.64 -11.38 5.94
N GLU A 67 -0.10 -10.41 6.68
CA GLU A 67 -0.78 -9.81 7.83
C GLU A 67 -2.06 -9.06 7.42
N ILE A 68 -2.00 -8.31 6.31
CA ILE A 68 -3.18 -7.65 5.72
C ILE A 68 -4.22 -8.71 5.34
N ALA A 69 -3.83 -9.77 4.64
CA ALA A 69 -4.74 -10.84 4.23
C ALA A 69 -5.40 -11.54 5.42
N GLU A 70 -4.66 -11.75 6.52
CA GLU A 70 -5.21 -12.34 7.74
C GLU A 70 -6.21 -11.40 8.42
N ALA A 71 -5.88 -10.11 8.55
CA ALA A 71 -6.77 -9.12 9.13
C ALA A 71 -8.08 -8.98 8.33
N LEU A 72 -7.99 -8.99 7.00
CA LEU A 72 -9.14 -8.88 6.09
C LEU A 72 -10.11 -10.07 6.17
N LYS A 73 -9.72 -11.22 6.74
CA LYS A 73 -10.68 -12.31 7.00
C LYS A 73 -11.81 -11.89 7.92
N LYS A 74 -11.58 -10.89 8.79
CA LYS A 74 -12.59 -10.30 9.67
C LYS A 74 -13.40 -9.18 8.99
N HIS A 75 -12.99 -8.77 7.79
CA HIS A 75 -13.53 -7.66 7.02
C HIS A 75 -13.84 -8.10 5.57
N PRO A 76 -14.74 -9.08 5.36
CA PRO A 76 -15.06 -9.58 4.03
C PRO A 76 -15.64 -8.50 3.08
N GLU A 77 -16.13 -7.39 3.63
CA GLU A 77 -16.61 -6.21 2.91
C GLU A 77 -15.51 -5.37 2.26
N ILE A 78 -14.23 -5.68 2.52
CA ILE A 78 -13.06 -4.95 2.02
C ILE A 78 -12.26 -5.87 1.07
N PRO A 79 -12.74 -6.09 -0.17
CA PRO A 79 -11.96 -6.86 -1.13
C PRO A 79 -10.76 -6.03 -1.60
N VAL A 80 -9.56 -6.61 -1.52
CA VAL A 80 -8.32 -5.95 -1.97
C VAL A 80 -7.59 -6.78 -3.01
N ARG A 81 -6.74 -6.11 -3.78
CA ARG A 81 -5.69 -6.71 -4.61
C ARG A 81 -4.35 -6.15 -4.19
N MET A 82 -3.32 -6.99 -4.19
CA MET A 82 -1.97 -6.61 -3.76
C MET A 82 -0.93 -6.99 -4.81
N GLY A 83 -0.05 -6.05 -5.14
CA GLY A 83 1.06 -6.25 -6.09
C GLY A 83 2.40 -6.05 -5.40
N ILE A 84 3.32 -7.01 -5.56
CA ILE A 84 4.68 -6.93 -4.99
C ILE A 84 5.69 -7.06 -6.12
N HIS A 85 6.66 -6.15 -6.12
CA HIS A 85 7.82 -6.19 -7.00
C HIS A 85 9.02 -5.58 -6.27
N SER A 86 10.22 -6.05 -6.63
CA SER A 86 11.50 -5.51 -6.18
C SER A 86 12.28 -5.07 -7.40
N GLY A 87 12.75 -3.82 -7.38
CA GLY A 87 13.46 -3.21 -8.49
C GLY A 87 13.93 -1.80 -8.14
N PRO A 88 14.78 -1.19 -8.99
CA PRO A 88 15.33 0.12 -8.73
C PRO A 88 14.25 1.20 -8.70
N VAL A 89 14.38 2.09 -7.72
CA VAL A 89 13.54 3.27 -7.52
C VAL A 89 14.41 4.46 -7.14
N SER A 90 13.89 5.68 -7.26
CA SER A 90 14.58 6.92 -6.94
C SER A 90 13.66 7.88 -6.20
N ASP A 91 14.24 8.59 -5.24
CA ASP A 91 13.56 9.61 -4.46
C ASP A 91 13.33 10.85 -5.32
N VAL A 92 12.11 11.35 -5.30
CA VAL A 92 11.72 12.57 -6.01
C VAL A 92 10.88 13.44 -5.10
N THR A 93 10.82 14.73 -5.40
CA THR A 93 9.89 15.66 -4.75
C THR A 93 8.65 15.78 -5.62
N ASP A 94 7.47 15.56 -5.04
CA ASP A 94 6.21 15.68 -5.76
C ASP A 94 5.77 17.14 -5.96
N VAL A 95 4.63 17.31 -6.65
CA VAL A 95 4.03 18.63 -6.92
C VAL A 95 3.62 19.40 -5.65
N SER A 96 3.51 18.71 -4.51
CA SER A 96 3.18 19.29 -3.21
C SER A 96 4.42 19.52 -2.33
N GLY A 97 5.62 19.29 -2.85
CA GLY A 97 6.87 19.44 -2.11
C GLY A 97 7.18 18.28 -1.15
N ARG A 98 6.49 17.14 -1.26
CA ARG A 98 6.69 15.97 -0.38
C ARG A 98 7.57 14.93 -1.04
N THR A 99 8.25 14.12 -0.23
CA THR A 99 9.02 12.96 -0.70
C THR A 99 8.10 11.95 -1.37
N ASN A 100 8.47 11.53 -2.57
CA ASN A 100 7.78 10.55 -3.39
C ASN A 100 8.82 9.68 -4.13
N ILE A 101 8.35 8.72 -4.92
CA ILE A 101 9.20 7.71 -5.56
C ILE A 101 8.87 7.60 -7.05
N ALA A 102 9.91 7.52 -7.88
CA ALA A 102 9.82 7.25 -9.30
C ALA A 102 10.75 6.10 -9.71
N GLY A 103 10.51 5.49 -10.87
CA GLY A 103 11.40 4.48 -11.46
C GLY A 103 10.69 3.27 -12.05
N ALA A 104 11.48 2.39 -12.69
CA ALA A 104 10.93 1.19 -13.31
C ALA A 104 10.32 0.22 -12.27
N GLY A 105 10.89 0.16 -11.06
CA GLY A 105 10.40 -0.71 -9.99
C GLY A 105 8.97 -0.36 -9.54
N ILE A 106 8.67 0.93 -9.36
CA ILE A 106 7.33 1.36 -8.92
C ILE A 106 6.28 1.13 -10.02
N ASN A 107 6.64 1.39 -11.29
CA ASN A 107 5.77 1.14 -12.43
C ASN A 107 5.46 -0.35 -12.60
N MET A 108 6.45 -1.22 -12.39
CA MET A 108 6.24 -2.66 -12.47
C MET A 108 5.40 -3.20 -11.32
N ALA A 109 5.64 -2.75 -10.09
CA ALA A 109 4.84 -3.12 -8.93
C ALA A 109 3.35 -2.83 -9.14
N GLN A 110 3.04 -1.66 -9.72
CA GLN A 110 1.66 -1.27 -10.04
C GLN A 110 1.03 -2.16 -11.12
N ARG A 111 1.80 -2.65 -12.10
CA ARG A 111 1.30 -3.52 -13.19
C ARG A 111 1.08 -4.98 -12.78
N VAL A 112 1.77 -5.44 -11.73
CA VAL A 112 1.58 -6.79 -11.17
C VAL A 112 0.22 -6.91 -10.48
N MET A 113 -0.32 -5.79 -10.01
CA MET A 113 -1.62 -5.67 -9.38
C MET A 113 -2.77 -5.56 -10.39
#